data_AF-G1XP70-F1
#
_entry.id   AF-G1XP70-F1
#
_cell.length_a   1.000
_cell.length_b   1.000
_cell.length_c   1.000
_cell.angle_alpha   90.00
_cell.angle_beta   90.00
_cell.angle_gamma   90.00
#
_symmetry.space_group_name_H-M   'P 1'
#
loop_
_entity.id
_entity.type
_entity.pdbx_description
1 polymer ?
#
loop_
_entity_poly.entity_id
_entity_poly.type
_entity_poly.pdbx_seq_one_letter_code
_entity_poly.pdbx_strand_id
1 'polypeptide(L)'
;MATTTITAATTHRQPQTDDRILPSSVPPRTSRPGQTYTLSGADPSLSPKLASWLNQPGLTPTHKRIAYAFYTTLSSHSQDIHSSKHKFMSKLERLRLSRLDNPSSATHPIEDLLSTSYVDDYVVGTGESLTNFQCTKMLEAENEVIIVTGFLNPTSASVKNLSRTIEILATRQVLKNVRRGTDNTLKVHICFSSSGFLQKVLHTKNPKGRIWKPREWKKLGLGDPNYLKGKIDLTVKSIFVRPVGLLHGKYMIVDRKILVVPSSNLSWEEWLEGATAYLRYPDDSPDCVVRKFVQYWESIWRHGEEPGPERFDPIMERFPAVMLNEGGGSIVMERPRGLAVEKTSLAGGARWEGFAPTVFLPHPERGSFPPVWPLGEVEFIWKIVKSMMGVVFENAGRDQEYLGNPQNAFWMAAIEGAEKSIYVHTPNVTAKPLIDALMRAVKRGVVVEIVTSMGMMKWEQLVTAGTTTDKCLIKMVAELQNWKGTLDEEEAITTGGLWIYRYNSMKRPPLLPFIKQPEDNFKLTWYDKSHVKCLIVDEEVVALGSGNFDQASWATSQEVNVGLFWDSTRTGRVRQALVDALAGRLEVFRGSGWVKGGLGDDEYDYGVDGVPRIKRNHHGS
;
A
#
# COMPACT_ATOMS: atom_id res chain seq x y z
N MET A 1 -82.00 -0.67 24.84
CA MET A 1 -82.09 -1.56 23.66
C MET A 1 -81.29 -2.82 23.95
N ALA A 2 -81.77 -3.94 23.44
CA ALA A 2 -81.56 -5.32 23.93
C ALA A 2 -80.10 -5.77 24.20
N THR A 3 -79.95 -6.44 25.33
CA THR A 3 -78.98 -7.50 25.61
C THR A 3 -79.45 -8.79 24.93
N THR A 4 -78.61 -9.47 24.14
CA THR A 4 -78.77 -10.92 23.91
C THR A 4 -77.44 -11.58 23.52
N THR A 5 -77.05 -12.55 24.35
CA THR A 5 -75.99 -13.54 24.20
C THR A 5 -76.32 -14.56 23.12
N ILE A 6 -75.39 -14.95 22.24
CA ILE A 6 -75.43 -16.28 21.58
C ILE A 6 -74.00 -16.84 21.42
N THR A 7 -73.83 -18.04 21.98
CA THR A 7 -72.73 -18.99 21.84
C THR A 7 -72.82 -19.74 20.50
N ALA A 8 -71.70 -20.07 19.85
CA ALA A 8 -71.64 -21.24 18.95
C ALA A 8 -70.21 -21.76 18.78
N ALA A 9 -70.09 -23.08 18.91
CA ALA A 9 -68.87 -23.86 18.80
C ALA A 9 -68.61 -24.37 17.36
N THR A 10 -67.33 -24.43 17.02
CA THR A 10 -66.60 -25.39 16.15
C THR A 10 -67.30 -26.10 14.98
N THR A 11 -66.71 -25.98 13.78
CA THR A 11 -66.55 -27.09 12.83
C THR A 11 -65.18 -27.07 12.14
N HIS A 12 -64.60 -28.26 12.00
CA HIS A 12 -63.31 -28.61 11.41
C HIS A 12 -63.19 -28.31 9.90
N ARG A 13 -61.98 -27.95 9.46
CA ARG A 13 -61.38 -28.44 8.21
C ARG A 13 -59.85 -28.41 8.28
N GLN A 14 -59.23 -29.58 8.07
CA GLN A 14 -57.79 -29.77 7.88
C GLN A 14 -57.28 -28.98 6.66
N PRO A 15 -56.00 -28.57 6.67
CA PRO A 15 -55.21 -28.45 5.45
C PRO A 15 -54.07 -29.47 5.40
N GLN A 16 -53.81 -29.89 4.16
CA GLN A 16 -52.88 -30.91 3.71
C GLN A 16 -51.42 -30.58 4.03
N THR A 17 -50.66 -31.63 4.26
CA THR A 17 -49.19 -31.66 4.32
C THR A 17 -48.61 -31.48 2.92
N ASP A 18 -47.91 -30.37 2.68
CA ASP A 18 -46.96 -30.23 1.58
C ASP A 18 -45.55 -30.20 2.16
N ASP A 19 -44.78 -31.23 1.84
CA ASP A 19 -43.37 -31.40 2.18
C ASP A 19 -42.53 -30.28 1.55
N ARG A 20 -42.09 -29.34 2.38
CA ARG A 20 -40.94 -28.48 2.06
C ARG A 20 -39.77 -28.87 2.96
N ILE A 21 -38.80 -29.50 2.31
CA ILE A 21 -37.47 -29.82 2.84
C ILE A 21 -36.84 -28.53 3.40
N LEU A 22 -36.77 -28.45 4.73
CA LEU A 22 -35.97 -27.47 5.46
C LEU A 22 -34.48 -27.84 5.33
N PRO A 23 -33.58 -26.91 5.01
CA PRO A 23 -32.15 -27.17 5.14
C PRO A 23 -31.81 -27.36 6.62
N SER A 24 -31.11 -28.46 6.91
CA SER A 24 -30.67 -28.90 8.23
C SER A 24 -29.96 -27.79 9.01
N SER A 25 -30.37 -27.60 10.27
CA SER A 25 -29.67 -26.80 11.27
C SER A 25 -28.26 -27.35 11.50
N VAL A 26 -27.25 -26.59 11.06
CA VAL A 26 -25.86 -26.82 11.44
C VAL A 26 -25.71 -26.33 12.88
N PRO A 27 -25.28 -27.16 13.86
CA PRO A 27 -25.09 -26.70 15.22
C PRO A 27 -23.93 -25.69 15.28
N PRO A 28 -24.01 -24.65 16.12
CA PRO A 28 -22.93 -23.68 16.27
C PRO A 28 -21.70 -24.39 16.82
N ARG A 29 -20.62 -24.42 16.02
CA ARG A 29 -19.28 -24.73 16.52
C ARG A 29 -18.93 -23.63 17.52
N THR A 30 -18.93 -23.98 18.80
CA THR A 30 -18.32 -23.17 19.84
C THR A 30 -16.86 -22.93 19.47
N SER A 31 -16.54 -21.69 19.13
CA SER A 31 -15.18 -21.21 19.00
C SER A 31 -14.51 -21.39 20.35
N ARG A 32 -13.52 -22.29 20.44
CA ARG A 32 -12.62 -22.33 21.59
C ARG A 32 -12.01 -20.92 21.78
N PRO A 33 -11.91 -20.41 23.02
CA PRO A 33 -11.16 -19.18 23.27
C PRO A 33 -9.73 -19.37 22.76
N GLY A 34 -9.23 -18.35 22.06
CA GLY A 34 -7.88 -18.36 21.47
C GLY A 34 -6.84 -18.68 22.53
N GLN A 35 -5.95 -19.64 22.23
CA GLN A 35 -4.79 -19.90 23.07
C GLN A 35 -3.98 -18.61 23.21
N THR A 36 -3.83 -18.14 24.44
CA THR A 36 -2.83 -17.16 24.82
C THR A 36 -1.46 -17.83 24.67
N TYR A 37 -0.75 -17.50 23.59
CA TYR A 37 0.60 -18.00 23.35
C TYR A 37 1.58 -17.26 24.26
N THR A 38 1.94 -17.88 25.39
CA THR A 38 3.11 -17.48 26.16
C THR A 38 4.37 -17.98 25.43
N LEU A 39 5.00 -17.10 24.65
CA LEU A 39 6.32 -17.31 24.03
C LEU A 39 7.40 -17.39 25.14
N SER A 40 7.53 -18.55 25.78
CA SER A 40 8.63 -18.84 26.72
C SER A 40 9.53 -20.00 26.29
N GLY A 41 9.38 -20.49 25.05
CA GLY A 41 10.31 -21.42 24.41
C GLY A 41 10.48 -21.07 22.94
N ALA A 42 11.72 -21.14 22.43
CA ALA A 42 11.96 -21.00 21.00
C ALA A 42 11.24 -22.13 20.25
N ASP A 43 10.31 -21.79 19.37
CA ASP A 43 9.67 -22.78 18.49
C ASP A 43 10.76 -23.38 17.58
N PRO A 44 11.05 -24.69 17.70
CA PRO A 44 12.12 -25.34 16.94
C PRO A 44 11.85 -25.39 15.43
N SER A 45 10.66 -24.98 14.97
CA SER A 45 10.32 -24.88 13.54
C SER A 45 10.73 -23.56 12.87
N LEU A 46 11.09 -22.52 13.65
CA LEU A 46 11.46 -21.22 13.11
C LEU A 46 12.90 -21.21 12.56
N SER A 47 13.10 -20.56 11.42
CA SER A 47 14.45 -20.36 10.89
C SER A 47 15.28 -19.43 11.79
N PRO A 48 16.63 -19.60 11.86
CA PRO A 48 17.48 -18.76 12.71
C PRO A 48 17.34 -17.26 12.42
N LYS A 49 17.12 -16.88 11.15
CA LYS A 49 16.92 -15.48 10.75
C LYS A 49 15.59 -14.93 11.28
N LEU A 50 14.50 -15.68 11.12
CA LEU A 50 13.19 -15.26 11.65
C LEU A 50 13.21 -15.20 13.18
N ALA A 51 13.81 -16.18 13.85
CA ALA A 51 13.98 -16.18 15.30
C ALA A 51 14.81 -14.97 15.76
N SER A 52 15.93 -14.68 15.11
CA SER A 52 16.75 -13.50 15.41
C SER A 52 15.97 -12.19 15.16
N TRP A 53 15.20 -12.12 14.08
CA TRP A 53 14.42 -10.94 13.73
C TRP A 53 13.29 -10.68 14.75
N LEU A 54 12.59 -11.73 15.19
CA LEU A 54 11.53 -11.67 16.21
C LEU A 54 12.05 -11.34 17.61
N ASN A 55 13.34 -11.58 17.87
CA ASN A 55 14.00 -11.27 19.13
C ASN A 55 14.72 -9.91 19.12
N GLN A 56 14.53 -9.09 18.08
CA GLN A 56 15.05 -7.72 18.08
C GLN A 56 14.49 -6.90 19.26
N PRO A 57 15.32 -6.05 19.88
CA PRO A 57 14.87 -5.17 20.95
C PRO A 57 13.83 -4.18 20.41
N GLY A 58 12.79 -3.91 21.22
CA GLY A 58 11.71 -2.99 20.85
C GLY A 58 10.51 -3.62 20.15
N LEU A 59 10.51 -4.93 19.85
CA LEU A 59 9.31 -5.61 19.35
C LEU A 59 8.31 -5.91 20.48
N THR A 60 7.10 -5.35 20.37
CA THR A 60 5.98 -5.56 21.28
C THR A 60 5.35 -6.97 21.11
N PRO A 61 4.49 -7.42 22.04
CA PRO A 61 3.72 -8.65 21.85
C PRO A 61 2.88 -8.64 20.57
N THR A 62 2.25 -7.50 20.22
CA THR A 62 1.51 -7.28 18.98
C THR A 62 2.39 -7.54 17.76
N HIS A 63 3.59 -6.96 17.75
CA HIS A 63 4.55 -7.16 16.66
C HIS A 63 4.85 -8.63 16.43
N LYS A 64 5.17 -9.35 17.51
CA LYS A 64 5.53 -10.78 17.45
C LYS A 64 4.34 -11.61 16.96
N ARG A 65 3.13 -11.32 17.45
CA ARG A 65 1.89 -12.00 17.04
C ARG A 65 1.63 -11.81 15.54
N ILE A 66 1.65 -10.57 15.05
CA ILE A 66 1.41 -10.28 13.63
C ILE A 66 2.50 -10.87 12.74
N ALA A 67 3.76 -10.77 13.14
CA ALA A 67 4.88 -11.35 12.38
C ALA A 67 4.79 -12.88 12.30
N TYR A 68 4.39 -13.56 13.38
CA TYR A 68 4.18 -15.00 13.39
C TYR A 68 2.96 -15.42 12.56
N ALA A 69 1.87 -14.65 12.62
CA ALA A 69 0.70 -14.86 11.78
C ALA A 69 1.05 -14.68 10.29
N PHE A 70 1.86 -13.68 9.95
CA PHE A 70 2.37 -13.44 8.61
C PHE A 70 3.21 -14.62 8.13
N TYR A 71 4.15 -15.10 8.95
CA TYR A 71 4.94 -16.29 8.67
C TYR A 71 4.08 -17.52 8.37
N THR A 72 3.11 -17.80 9.24
CA THR A 72 2.21 -18.95 9.11
C THR A 72 1.35 -18.84 7.86
N THR A 73 0.83 -17.65 7.58
CA THR A 73 -0.03 -17.37 6.41
C THR A 73 0.77 -17.55 5.13
N LEU A 74 1.94 -16.93 5.01
CA LEU A 74 2.76 -17.01 3.80
C LEU A 74 3.28 -18.44 3.59
N SER A 75 3.74 -19.11 4.64
CA SER A 75 4.32 -20.47 4.54
C SER A 75 3.29 -21.51 4.12
N SER A 76 2.07 -21.46 4.66
CA SER A 76 1.01 -22.40 4.29
C SER A 76 0.60 -22.26 2.81
N HIS A 77 0.48 -21.04 2.31
CA HIS A 77 0.06 -20.79 0.92
C HIS A 77 1.22 -20.87 -0.07
N SER A 78 2.48 -20.75 0.38
CA SER A 78 3.67 -21.02 -0.43
C SER A 78 3.85 -22.51 -0.71
N GLN A 79 3.44 -23.40 0.19
CA GLN A 79 3.60 -24.86 0.02
C GLN A 79 2.54 -25.46 -0.92
N ASP A 80 1.31 -24.93 -0.92
CA ASP A 80 0.23 -25.41 -1.78
C ASP A 80 0.47 -25.15 -3.28
N ILE A 81 1.19 -24.08 -3.63
CA ILE A 81 1.64 -23.82 -5.01
C ILE A 81 2.57 -24.93 -5.53
N HIS A 82 3.32 -25.58 -4.63
CA HIS A 82 4.23 -26.67 -4.97
C HIS A 82 3.56 -28.04 -5.09
N SER A 83 2.38 -28.26 -4.50
CA SER A 83 1.77 -29.60 -4.41
C SER A 83 0.99 -30.02 -5.66
N SER A 84 0.40 -29.07 -6.41
CA SER A 84 -0.68 -29.43 -7.35
C SER A 84 -0.40 -29.21 -8.85
N LYS A 85 0.64 -28.47 -9.27
CA LYS A 85 0.89 -28.23 -10.72
C LYS A 85 2.34 -28.36 -11.24
N HIS A 86 3.33 -28.66 -10.40
CA HIS A 86 4.75 -28.57 -10.78
C HIS A 86 5.57 -29.87 -10.68
N LYS A 87 4.94 -31.03 -10.92
CA LYS A 87 5.64 -32.35 -10.90
C LYS A 87 6.73 -32.52 -11.99
N PHE A 88 6.84 -31.62 -12.97
CA PHE A 88 7.76 -31.74 -14.11
C PHE A 88 8.90 -30.69 -14.17
N MET A 89 9.20 -29.97 -13.09
CA MET A 89 10.34 -29.02 -13.09
C MET A 89 11.61 -29.63 -12.50
N SER A 90 12.75 -29.34 -13.12
CA SER A 90 14.07 -29.78 -12.62
C SER A 90 14.39 -29.17 -11.24
N LYS A 91 15.29 -29.80 -10.49
CA LYS A 91 15.75 -29.30 -9.17
C LYS A 91 16.35 -27.89 -9.26
N LEU A 92 16.98 -27.55 -10.40
CA LEU A 92 17.61 -26.27 -10.67
C LEU A 92 16.60 -25.15 -10.98
N GLU A 93 15.51 -25.46 -11.70
CA GLU A 93 14.40 -24.52 -11.94
C GLU A 93 13.62 -24.21 -10.66
N ARG A 94 13.43 -25.21 -9.79
CA ARG A 94 12.86 -25.00 -8.45
C ARG A 94 13.70 -24.07 -7.57
N LEU A 95 15.04 -24.16 -7.65
CA LEU A 95 15.96 -23.28 -6.92
C LEU A 95 16.00 -21.84 -7.49
N ARG A 96 15.74 -21.66 -8.79
CA ARG A 96 15.64 -20.33 -9.43
C ARG A 96 14.31 -19.62 -9.18
N LEU A 97 13.22 -20.36 -8.98
CA LEU A 97 11.88 -19.82 -8.70
C LEU A 97 11.65 -19.49 -7.22
N SER A 98 12.49 -20.00 -6.32
CA SER A 98 12.33 -19.91 -4.86
C SER A 98 13.21 -18.86 -4.20
N ARG A 99 13.83 -17.97 -4.97
CA ARG A 99 14.65 -16.87 -4.46
C ARG A 99 14.10 -15.54 -4.97
N LEU A 100 14.43 -14.45 -4.28
CA LEU A 100 14.24 -13.06 -4.72
C LEU A 100 14.59 -12.78 -6.20
N ASP A 101 15.32 -13.68 -6.86
CA ASP A 101 15.71 -13.67 -8.27
C ASP A 101 14.53 -13.79 -9.27
N ASN A 102 13.33 -14.19 -8.82
CA ASN A 102 12.12 -14.16 -9.65
C ASN A 102 10.92 -13.53 -8.91
N PRO A 103 10.77 -12.20 -8.92
CA PRO A 103 9.67 -11.48 -8.26
C PRO A 103 8.31 -11.61 -8.97
N SER A 104 8.26 -12.33 -10.09
CA SER A 104 7.00 -12.83 -10.65
C SER A 104 6.54 -14.11 -9.95
N SER A 105 7.39 -14.71 -9.11
CA SER A 105 7.01 -15.82 -8.23
C SER A 105 6.11 -15.28 -7.13
N ALA A 106 4.98 -15.95 -6.90
CA ALA A 106 4.20 -15.73 -5.68
C ALA A 106 5.02 -16.13 -4.44
N THR A 107 5.91 -17.11 -4.56
CA THR A 107 6.62 -17.70 -3.41
C THR A 107 7.95 -17.00 -3.15
N HIS A 108 8.03 -16.32 -2.01
CA HIS A 108 9.27 -15.80 -1.46
C HIS A 108 9.53 -16.49 -0.11
N PRO A 109 10.75 -17.03 0.15
CA PRO A 109 11.14 -17.41 1.50
C PRO A 109 10.96 -16.20 2.41
N ILE A 110 10.35 -16.38 3.59
CA ILE A 110 10.09 -15.24 4.47
C ILE A 110 11.40 -14.56 4.86
N GLU A 111 12.47 -15.33 5.00
CA GLU A 111 13.81 -14.87 5.37
C GLU A 111 14.29 -13.77 4.44
N ASP A 112 13.97 -13.89 3.15
CA ASP A 112 14.36 -12.95 2.11
C ASP A 112 13.60 -11.61 2.22
N LEU A 113 12.45 -11.60 2.90
CA LEU A 113 11.59 -10.43 3.07
C LEU A 113 11.96 -9.62 4.32
N LEU A 114 12.51 -10.25 5.36
CA LEU A 114 12.82 -9.62 6.64
C LEU A 114 14.11 -8.79 6.56
N SER A 115 14.10 -7.58 7.12
CA SER A 115 15.29 -6.74 7.32
C SER A 115 15.12 -5.77 8.49
N THR A 116 16.13 -4.95 8.74
CA THR A 116 16.04 -3.77 9.60
C THR A 116 16.51 -2.56 8.80
N SER A 117 15.74 -1.47 8.82
CA SER A 117 16.02 -0.30 7.98
C SER A 117 15.92 0.99 8.77
N TYR A 118 16.77 1.96 8.45
CA TYR A 118 16.67 3.29 9.01
C TYR A 118 15.65 4.09 8.20
N VAL A 119 14.57 4.51 8.85
CA VAL A 119 13.56 5.39 8.24
C VAL A 119 13.95 6.84 8.52
N ASP A 120 14.20 7.60 7.47
CA ASP A 120 14.74 8.96 7.53
C ASP A 120 13.64 10.03 7.45
N ASP A 121 12.65 9.82 6.59
CA ASP A 121 11.62 10.82 6.32
C ASP A 121 10.28 10.16 5.93
N TYR A 122 9.19 10.85 6.28
CA TYR A 122 7.87 10.64 5.74
C TYR A 122 7.32 12.00 5.32
N VAL A 123 6.88 12.11 4.07
CA VAL A 123 6.41 13.37 3.48
C VAL A 123 5.03 13.16 2.92
N VAL A 124 4.12 14.08 3.23
CA VAL A 124 2.76 14.10 2.71
C VAL A 124 2.60 15.30 1.78
N GLY A 125 2.05 15.12 0.59
CA GLY A 125 1.94 16.22 -0.38
C GLY A 125 1.29 15.82 -1.70
N THR A 126 1.38 16.70 -2.70
CA THR A 126 0.96 16.40 -4.08
C THR A 126 1.98 15.49 -4.78
N GLY A 127 1.59 14.84 -5.88
CA GLY A 127 2.53 14.07 -6.71
C GLY A 127 3.74 14.88 -7.16
N GLU A 128 3.55 16.16 -7.50
CA GLU A 128 4.66 17.08 -7.80
C GLU A 128 5.56 17.33 -6.58
N SER A 129 4.97 17.56 -5.40
CA SER A 129 5.75 17.81 -4.17
C SER A 129 6.59 16.60 -3.79
N LEU A 130 6.03 15.39 -3.92
CA LEU A 130 6.76 14.14 -3.68
C LEU A 130 7.85 13.91 -4.74
N THR A 131 7.61 14.29 -6.00
CA THR A 131 8.64 14.27 -7.04
C THR A 131 9.78 15.24 -6.71
N ASN A 132 9.47 16.43 -6.18
CA ASN A 132 10.48 17.39 -5.74
C ASN A 132 11.29 16.84 -4.56
N PHE A 133 10.64 16.17 -3.60
CA PHE A 133 11.33 15.46 -2.52
C PHE A 133 12.23 14.33 -3.04
N GLN A 134 11.80 13.58 -4.05
CA GLN A 134 12.69 12.64 -4.74
C GLN A 134 13.88 13.36 -5.40
N CYS A 135 13.65 14.51 -6.05
CA CYS A 135 14.70 15.29 -6.67
C CYS A 135 15.74 15.78 -5.65
N THR A 136 15.36 16.13 -4.41
CA THR A 136 16.34 16.55 -3.39
C THR A 136 17.29 15.41 -3.01
N LYS A 137 16.77 14.19 -2.79
CA LYS A 137 17.60 13.01 -2.52
C LYS A 137 18.43 12.59 -3.75
N MET A 138 17.88 12.77 -4.95
CA MET A 138 18.57 12.51 -6.23
C MET A 138 19.79 13.42 -6.43
N LEU A 139 19.79 14.64 -5.87
CA LEU A 139 20.95 15.53 -5.95
C LEU A 139 22.18 15.01 -5.21
N GLU A 140 22.01 14.05 -4.28
CA GLU A 140 23.10 13.37 -3.56
C GLU A 140 23.80 12.28 -4.39
N ALA A 141 23.29 11.94 -5.58
CA ALA A 141 23.76 10.80 -6.36
C ALA A 141 25.20 10.95 -6.90
N GLU A 142 26.07 10.00 -6.63
CA GLU A 142 27.45 9.99 -7.14
C GLU A 142 27.67 9.00 -8.28
N ASN A 143 26.84 7.94 -8.37
CA ASN A 143 27.05 6.81 -9.27
C ASN A 143 25.80 6.41 -10.06
N GLU A 144 24.65 6.29 -9.40
CA GLU A 144 23.44 5.68 -9.99
C GLU A 144 22.16 6.27 -9.39
N VAL A 145 21.20 6.57 -10.26
CA VAL A 145 19.83 6.92 -9.89
C VAL A 145 18.87 5.99 -10.64
N ILE A 146 17.98 5.32 -9.92
CA ILE A 146 16.95 4.46 -10.48
C ILE A 146 15.60 5.02 -10.09
N ILE A 147 14.70 5.23 -11.04
CA ILE A 147 13.34 5.72 -10.82
C ILE A 147 12.37 4.75 -11.47
N VAL A 148 11.41 4.27 -10.69
CA VAL A 148 10.34 3.38 -11.14
C VAL A 148 8.99 4.03 -10.84
N THR A 149 8.10 4.08 -11.82
CA THR A 149 6.73 4.62 -11.67
C THR A 149 5.72 3.80 -12.47
N GLY A 150 4.48 3.68 -11.98
CA GLY A 150 3.42 3.00 -12.73
C GLY A 150 3.02 3.77 -13.98
N PHE A 151 2.94 5.09 -13.84
CA PHE A 151 2.56 5.99 -14.91
C PHE A 151 3.50 7.19 -15.02
N LEU A 152 3.78 7.63 -16.25
CA LEU A 152 4.60 8.79 -16.58
C LEU A 152 3.85 9.70 -17.55
N ASN A 153 3.53 10.93 -17.15
CA ASN A 153 3.04 11.95 -18.07
C ASN A 153 4.17 12.90 -18.52
N PRO A 154 4.53 12.90 -19.81
CA PRO A 154 5.58 13.75 -20.38
C PRO A 154 5.43 15.27 -20.15
N THR A 155 4.21 15.78 -20.00
CA THR A 155 3.94 17.22 -19.89
C THR A 155 3.76 17.72 -18.47
N SER A 156 3.77 16.81 -17.49
CA SER A 156 3.57 17.11 -16.07
C SER A 156 4.70 17.95 -15.48
N ALA A 157 4.38 18.73 -14.42
CA ALA A 157 5.38 19.45 -13.65
C ALA A 157 6.40 18.49 -13.01
N SER A 158 5.93 17.34 -12.50
CA SER A 158 6.76 16.25 -11.97
C SER A 158 7.87 15.83 -12.94
N VAL A 159 7.53 15.52 -14.20
CA VAL A 159 8.53 15.12 -15.22
C VAL A 159 9.46 16.26 -15.60
N LYS A 160 8.96 17.51 -15.66
CA LYS A 160 9.81 18.69 -15.91
C LYS A 160 10.84 18.90 -14.79
N ASN A 161 10.43 18.78 -13.53
CA ASN A 161 11.30 18.94 -12.37
C ASN A 161 12.36 17.83 -12.32
N LEU A 162 11.97 16.58 -12.64
CA LEU A 162 12.90 15.47 -12.79
C LEU A 162 13.91 15.74 -13.92
N SER A 163 13.45 16.15 -15.10
CA SER A 163 14.33 16.44 -16.25
C SER A 163 15.35 17.54 -15.91
N ARG A 164 14.90 18.62 -15.26
CA ARG A 164 15.78 19.71 -14.80
C ARG A 164 16.81 19.21 -13.78
N THR A 165 16.41 18.32 -12.88
CA THR A 165 17.34 17.72 -11.90
C THR A 165 18.41 16.87 -12.58
N ILE A 166 18.05 16.10 -13.61
CA ILE A 166 19.02 15.34 -14.43
C ILE A 166 20.02 16.28 -15.11
N GLU A 167 19.58 17.43 -15.64
CA GLU A 167 20.47 18.43 -16.25
C GLU A 167 21.42 19.08 -15.23
N ILE A 168 20.94 19.33 -14.01
CA ILE A 168 21.77 19.81 -12.89
C ILE A 168 22.84 18.77 -12.55
N LEU A 169 22.46 17.49 -12.43
CA LEU A 169 23.41 16.40 -12.21
C LEU A 169 24.42 16.29 -13.35
N ALA A 170 24.01 16.49 -14.59
CA ALA A 170 24.90 16.50 -15.75
C ALA A 170 25.96 17.60 -15.63
N THR A 171 25.54 18.81 -15.22
CA THR A 171 26.48 19.93 -14.95
C THR A 171 27.43 19.59 -13.81
N ARG A 172 26.92 19.04 -12.70
CA ARG A 172 27.74 18.63 -11.55
C ARG A 172 28.76 17.56 -11.93
N GLN A 173 28.37 16.59 -12.77
CA GLN A 173 29.26 15.53 -13.23
C GLN A 173 30.41 16.08 -14.08
N VAL A 174 30.18 17.09 -14.92
CA VAL A 174 31.27 17.76 -15.66
C VAL A 174 32.27 18.38 -14.70
N LEU A 175 31.79 19.14 -13.71
CA LEU A 175 32.67 19.79 -12.73
C LEU A 175 33.47 18.76 -11.92
N LYS A 176 32.84 17.66 -11.54
CA LYS A 176 33.47 16.54 -10.85
C LYS A 176 34.56 15.89 -11.70
N ASN A 177 34.27 15.63 -12.98
CA ASN A 177 35.21 15.08 -13.94
C ASN A 177 36.44 15.97 -14.15
N VAL A 178 36.24 17.29 -14.32
CA VAL A 178 37.33 18.26 -14.41
C VAL A 178 38.19 18.26 -13.15
N ARG A 179 37.58 18.28 -11.96
CA ARG A 179 38.30 18.27 -10.68
C ARG A 179 39.11 17.00 -10.45
N ARG A 180 38.59 15.85 -10.88
CA ARG A 180 39.21 14.55 -10.64
C ARG A 180 40.12 14.07 -11.77
N GLY A 181 40.11 14.76 -12.91
CA GLY A 181 40.78 14.27 -14.13
C GLY A 181 40.16 12.97 -14.64
N THR A 182 38.85 12.77 -14.45
CA THR A 182 38.11 11.57 -14.88
C THR A 182 37.11 11.91 -15.98
N ASP A 183 36.59 10.90 -16.65
CA ASP A 183 35.55 11.00 -17.68
C ASP A 183 34.30 10.16 -17.34
N ASN A 184 34.11 9.88 -16.05
CA ASN A 184 33.00 9.08 -15.54
C ASN A 184 31.63 9.68 -15.86
N THR A 185 30.65 8.83 -16.12
CA THR A 185 29.24 9.20 -16.27
C THR A 185 28.42 8.78 -15.05
N LEU A 186 27.41 9.58 -14.71
CA LEU A 186 26.39 9.19 -13.73
C LEU A 186 25.31 8.37 -14.45
N LYS A 187 24.95 7.19 -13.92
CA LYS A 187 23.89 6.35 -14.49
C LYS A 187 22.53 6.80 -14.01
N VAL A 188 21.58 6.95 -14.93
CA VAL A 188 20.19 7.29 -14.60
C VAL A 188 19.25 6.32 -15.31
N HIS A 189 18.44 5.58 -14.57
CA HIS A 189 17.45 4.64 -15.08
C HIS A 189 16.05 5.18 -14.81
N ILE A 190 15.25 5.41 -15.86
CA ILE A 190 13.83 5.76 -15.76
C ILE A 190 13.01 4.59 -16.28
N CYS A 191 12.26 3.97 -15.39
CA CYS A 191 11.47 2.77 -15.62
C CYS A 191 10.00 3.09 -15.41
N PHE A 192 9.14 2.80 -16.39
CA PHE A 192 7.71 3.04 -16.22
C PHE A 192 6.83 2.01 -16.91
N SER A 193 5.62 1.78 -16.39
CA SER A 193 4.73 0.83 -17.04
C SER A 193 3.97 1.44 -18.21
N SER A 194 3.36 2.60 -17.99
CA SER A 194 2.60 3.29 -19.04
C SER A 194 2.83 4.80 -19.07
N SER A 195 2.68 5.39 -20.25
CA SER A 195 2.67 6.84 -20.44
C SER A 195 1.44 7.33 -21.23
N GLY A 196 0.45 6.45 -21.43
CA GLY A 196 -0.78 6.78 -22.15
C GLY A 196 -1.43 5.57 -22.81
N PHE A 197 -2.70 5.71 -23.19
CA PHE A 197 -3.50 4.64 -23.79
C PHE A 197 -2.89 4.05 -25.07
N LEU A 198 -2.41 4.90 -25.99
CA LEU A 198 -1.81 4.46 -27.25
C LEU A 198 -0.52 3.63 -27.02
N GLN A 199 0.27 3.97 -26.00
CA GLN A 199 1.45 3.20 -25.61
C GLN A 199 1.04 1.82 -25.09
N LYS A 200 0.00 1.69 -24.26
CA LYS A 200 -0.50 0.39 -23.77
C LYS A 200 -0.94 -0.49 -24.94
N VAL A 201 -1.71 0.08 -25.87
CA VAL A 201 -2.26 -0.64 -27.03
C VAL A 201 -1.16 -1.06 -28.01
N LEU A 202 -0.11 -0.27 -28.20
CA LEU A 202 0.98 -0.56 -29.14
C LEU A 202 2.25 -1.12 -28.48
N HIS A 203 2.22 -1.43 -27.18
CA HIS A 203 3.40 -1.91 -26.46
C HIS A 203 4.00 -3.20 -27.04
N THR A 204 5.25 -3.49 -26.73
CA THR A 204 5.82 -4.80 -27.11
C THR A 204 5.21 -5.93 -26.26
N LYS A 205 5.12 -7.14 -26.82
CA LYS A 205 4.82 -8.37 -26.07
C LYS A 205 6.09 -8.96 -25.42
N ASN A 206 7.26 -8.41 -25.71
CA ASN A 206 8.52 -8.88 -25.15
C ASN A 206 8.55 -8.64 -23.63
N PRO A 207 8.79 -9.69 -22.80
CA PRO A 207 8.88 -9.53 -21.35
C PRO A 207 10.00 -8.59 -20.91
N LYS A 208 11.05 -8.42 -21.72
CA LYS A 208 12.12 -7.42 -21.48
C LYS A 208 11.65 -5.98 -21.70
N GLY A 209 10.42 -5.74 -22.15
CA GLY A 209 9.89 -4.41 -22.40
C GLY A 209 10.55 -3.69 -23.59
N ARG A 210 10.40 -2.36 -23.60
CA ARG A 210 10.91 -1.46 -24.63
C ARG A 210 11.94 -0.50 -24.04
N ILE A 211 13.12 -0.43 -24.65
CA ILE A 211 14.10 0.64 -24.41
C ILE A 211 13.81 1.79 -25.38
N TRP A 212 13.74 3.01 -24.86
CA TRP A 212 13.46 4.22 -25.65
C TRP A 212 14.75 4.82 -26.18
N LYS A 213 14.80 5.11 -27.49
CA LYS A 213 16.00 5.66 -28.13
C LYS A 213 16.21 7.12 -27.70
N PRO A 214 17.46 7.63 -27.68
CA PRO A 214 17.73 9.00 -27.24
C PRO A 214 16.90 10.08 -27.94
N ARG A 215 16.73 9.97 -29.26
CA ARG A 215 15.86 10.85 -30.07
C ARG A 215 14.39 10.89 -29.63
N GLU A 216 13.94 9.94 -28.82
CA GLU A 216 12.56 9.84 -28.32
C GLU A 216 12.38 10.42 -26.92
N TRP A 217 13.46 10.72 -26.19
CA TRP A 217 13.40 11.24 -24.81
C TRP A 217 12.63 12.54 -24.71
N LYS A 218 12.76 13.43 -25.70
CA LYS A 218 11.97 14.67 -25.78
C LYS A 218 10.45 14.42 -25.79
N LYS A 219 9.99 13.30 -26.37
CA LYS A 219 8.56 12.92 -26.35
C LYS A 219 8.08 12.52 -24.96
N LEU A 220 9.00 12.16 -24.09
CA LEU A 220 8.76 11.80 -22.69
C LEU A 220 9.01 12.98 -21.74
N GLY A 221 9.27 14.19 -22.26
CA GLY A 221 9.55 15.37 -21.44
C GLY A 221 10.94 15.35 -20.78
N LEU A 222 11.85 14.49 -21.27
CA LEU A 222 13.19 14.31 -20.72
C LEU A 222 14.25 15.11 -21.50
N GLY A 223 15.41 15.31 -20.87
CA GLY A 223 16.48 16.20 -21.33
C GLY A 223 17.08 15.86 -22.70
N ASP A 224 17.74 16.86 -23.30
CA ASP A 224 18.38 16.74 -24.62
C ASP A 224 19.52 15.71 -24.60
N PRO A 225 19.44 14.64 -25.43
CA PRO A 225 20.52 13.66 -25.56
C PRO A 225 21.90 14.25 -25.80
N ASN A 226 22.01 15.35 -26.57
CA ASN A 226 23.29 15.97 -26.87
C ASN A 226 23.89 16.65 -25.65
N TYR A 227 23.05 17.26 -24.83
CA TYR A 227 23.49 17.91 -23.60
C TYR A 227 23.97 16.88 -22.55
N LEU A 228 23.32 15.73 -22.48
CA LEU A 228 23.61 14.65 -21.53
C LEU A 228 24.81 13.79 -21.92
N LYS A 229 25.17 13.74 -23.20
CA LYS A 229 26.24 12.90 -23.73
C LYS A 229 27.57 13.12 -22.99
N GLY A 230 28.18 12.03 -22.52
CA GLY A 230 29.45 12.06 -21.78
C GLY A 230 29.34 12.56 -20.34
N LYS A 231 28.13 12.80 -19.84
CA LYS A 231 27.87 13.27 -18.46
C LYS A 231 26.90 12.35 -17.74
N ILE A 232 25.78 12.04 -18.39
CA ILE A 232 24.74 11.14 -17.89
C ILE A 232 24.59 9.97 -18.86
N ASP A 233 24.63 8.76 -18.32
CA ASP A 233 24.20 7.55 -19.02
C ASP A 233 22.72 7.30 -18.70
N LEU A 234 21.84 7.88 -19.52
CA LEU A 234 20.38 7.81 -19.32
C LEU A 234 19.80 6.60 -20.05
N THR A 235 19.21 5.68 -19.29
CA THR A 235 18.42 4.55 -19.80
C THR A 235 16.95 4.76 -19.48
N VAL A 236 16.10 4.75 -20.51
CA VAL A 236 14.64 4.86 -20.35
C VAL A 236 13.96 3.60 -20.85
N LYS A 237 13.24 2.90 -19.98
CA LYS A 237 12.65 1.58 -20.24
C LYS A 237 11.18 1.53 -19.84
N SER A 238 10.35 0.89 -20.67
CA SER A 238 8.96 0.62 -20.32
C SER A 238 8.57 -0.85 -20.41
N ILE A 239 7.84 -1.34 -19.41
CA ILE A 239 7.30 -2.71 -19.36
C ILE A 239 5.80 -2.63 -19.08
N PHE A 240 4.98 -3.15 -19.99
CA PHE A 240 3.53 -3.25 -19.83
C PHE A 240 3.10 -4.66 -20.21
N VAL A 241 2.42 -5.36 -19.29
CA VAL A 241 1.95 -6.72 -19.52
C VAL A 241 0.51 -6.65 -20.03
N ARG A 242 0.31 -6.97 -21.30
CA ARG A 242 -1.05 -6.98 -21.87
C ARG A 242 -1.86 -8.15 -21.31
N PRO A 243 -3.18 -8.01 -21.12
CA PRO A 243 -4.03 -6.87 -21.51
C PRO A 243 -4.23 -5.81 -20.42
N VAL A 244 -3.99 -6.16 -19.15
CA VAL A 244 -4.32 -5.32 -17.98
C VAL A 244 -3.23 -5.31 -16.90
N GLY A 245 -2.13 -6.06 -17.11
CA GLY A 245 -1.02 -6.16 -16.17
C GLY A 245 -0.19 -4.88 -16.13
N LEU A 246 -0.43 -4.08 -15.10
CA LEU A 246 0.29 -2.85 -14.83
C LEU A 246 1.40 -3.12 -13.81
N LEU A 247 2.63 -2.72 -14.15
CA LEU A 247 3.69 -2.63 -13.16
C LEU A 247 3.46 -1.34 -12.37
N HIS A 248 2.84 -1.44 -11.21
CA HIS A 248 2.34 -0.30 -10.46
C HIS A 248 3.24 0.10 -9.28
N GLY A 249 4.36 -0.59 -9.07
CA GLY A 249 5.39 -0.19 -8.12
C GLY A 249 5.95 1.21 -8.39
N LYS A 250 6.19 1.97 -7.32
CA LYS A 250 6.71 3.34 -7.36
C LYS A 250 7.84 3.46 -6.36
N TYR A 251 9.05 3.76 -6.83
CA TYR A 251 10.20 3.94 -5.95
C TYR A 251 11.36 4.64 -6.68
N MET A 252 12.25 5.25 -5.92
CA MET A 252 13.52 5.76 -6.41
C MET A 252 14.66 5.22 -5.54
N ILE A 253 15.75 4.81 -6.16
CA ILE A 253 16.98 4.38 -5.49
C ILE A 253 18.11 5.31 -5.91
N VAL A 254 18.85 5.85 -4.96
CA VAL A 254 20.04 6.67 -5.19
C VAL A 254 21.25 5.95 -4.62
N ASP A 255 22.24 5.69 -5.47
CA ASP A 255 23.52 5.06 -5.15
C ASP A 255 23.43 3.74 -4.38
N ARG A 256 22.29 3.03 -4.49
CA ARG A 256 21.99 1.81 -3.70
C ARG A 256 22.08 2.06 -2.18
N LYS A 257 21.91 3.32 -1.77
CA LYS A 257 22.04 3.83 -0.39
C LYS A 257 20.76 4.48 0.11
N ILE A 258 20.06 5.22 -0.74
CA ILE A 258 18.80 5.89 -0.39
C ILE A 258 17.70 5.23 -1.19
N LEU A 259 16.60 4.89 -0.53
CA LEU A 259 15.36 4.44 -1.15
C LEU A 259 14.25 5.42 -0.80
N VAL A 260 13.50 5.90 -1.79
CA VAL A 260 12.25 6.65 -1.59
C VAL A 260 11.11 5.85 -2.18
N VAL A 261 10.07 5.57 -1.40
CA VAL A 261 8.87 4.84 -1.83
C VAL A 261 7.66 5.77 -1.74
N PRO A 262 7.25 6.42 -2.85
CA PRO A 262 6.06 7.25 -2.91
C PRO A 262 4.81 6.46 -3.29
N SER A 263 3.64 6.95 -2.92
CA SER A 263 2.34 6.47 -3.40
C SER A 263 1.94 7.08 -4.76
N SER A 264 2.61 8.16 -5.18
CA SER A 264 2.32 8.95 -6.39
C SER A 264 3.06 8.49 -7.64
N ASN A 265 2.42 8.70 -8.80
CA ASN A 265 3.07 8.57 -10.11
C ASN A 265 3.85 9.83 -10.50
N LEU A 266 4.72 9.73 -11.51
CA LEU A 266 5.32 10.90 -12.19
C LEU A 266 4.32 11.53 -13.16
N SER A 267 3.33 12.23 -12.61
CA SER A 267 2.18 12.69 -13.36
C SER A 267 1.68 14.05 -12.84
N TRP A 268 0.54 14.51 -13.34
CA TRP A 268 0.02 15.87 -13.17
C TRP A 268 -0.98 16.01 -12.03
N GLU A 269 -1.34 14.92 -11.35
CA GLU A 269 -2.44 14.93 -10.40
C GLU A 269 -2.07 15.69 -9.12
N GLU A 270 -2.92 16.63 -8.74
CA GLU A 270 -2.86 17.33 -7.45
C GLU A 270 -3.57 16.52 -6.36
N TRP A 271 -3.23 15.24 -6.27
CA TRP A 271 -3.81 14.33 -5.28
C TRP A 271 -2.96 14.29 -4.01
N LEU A 272 -3.61 14.14 -2.86
CA LEU A 272 -2.94 13.89 -1.58
C LEU A 272 -2.30 12.51 -1.60
N GLU A 273 -1.00 12.47 -1.37
CA GLU A 273 -0.13 11.29 -1.47
C GLU A 273 0.89 11.30 -0.32
N GLY A 274 1.58 10.18 -0.09
CA GLY A 274 2.67 10.05 0.88
C GLY A 274 3.94 9.45 0.27
N ALA A 275 5.11 9.75 0.84
CA ALA A 275 6.37 9.12 0.48
C ALA A 275 7.23 8.84 1.71
N THR A 276 7.85 7.66 1.76
CA THR A 276 8.79 7.29 2.83
C THR A 276 10.21 7.19 2.29
N ALA A 277 11.20 7.72 3.01
CA ALA A 277 12.62 7.56 2.69
C ALA A 277 13.31 6.62 3.69
N TYR A 278 14.15 5.74 3.14
CA TYR A 278 14.94 4.76 3.86
C TYR A 278 16.42 4.91 3.51
N LEU A 279 17.28 4.74 4.50
CA LEU A 279 18.72 4.80 4.34
C LEU A 279 19.34 3.42 4.59
N ARG A 280 20.31 3.07 3.75
CA ARG A 280 21.27 2.00 3.98
C ARG A 280 22.43 2.55 4.79
N TYR A 281 22.82 1.82 5.82
CA TYR A 281 23.95 2.23 6.65
C TYR A 281 25.30 2.05 5.92
N PRO A 282 26.34 2.83 6.26
CA PRO A 282 27.67 2.68 5.70
C PRO A 282 28.43 1.44 6.18
N ASP A 283 27.99 0.80 7.26
CA ASP A 283 28.61 -0.41 7.78
C ASP A 283 28.27 -1.64 6.93
N ASP A 284 29.02 -2.73 7.10
CA ASP A 284 28.79 -4.00 6.43
C ASP A 284 27.53 -4.75 6.95
N SER A 285 26.53 -4.04 7.49
CA SER A 285 25.34 -4.69 8.05
C SER A 285 24.54 -5.45 6.97
N PRO A 286 24.18 -6.72 7.23
CA PRO A 286 23.91 -7.68 6.17
C PRO A 286 22.51 -7.62 5.52
N ASP A 287 21.52 -6.84 6.00
CA ASP A 287 20.20 -6.82 5.37
C ASP A 287 19.34 -5.57 5.67
N CYS A 288 18.97 -4.82 4.62
CA CYS A 288 18.10 -3.64 4.68
C CYS A 288 17.14 -3.61 3.50
N VAL A 289 16.04 -2.85 3.63
CA VAL A 289 15.01 -2.75 2.58
C VAL A 289 15.55 -2.14 1.28
N VAL A 290 16.55 -1.25 1.36
CA VAL A 290 17.20 -0.64 0.18
C VAL A 290 17.80 -1.73 -0.72
N ARG A 291 18.52 -2.70 -0.12
CA ARG A 291 19.12 -3.84 -0.84
C ARG A 291 18.05 -4.69 -1.51
N LYS A 292 16.94 -4.97 -0.82
CA LYS A 292 15.83 -5.76 -1.36
C LYS A 292 15.17 -5.07 -2.56
N PHE A 293 15.00 -3.74 -2.52
CA PHE A 293 14.49 -2.97 -3.66
C PHE A 293 15.46 -2.96 -4.85
N VAL A 294 16.78 -2.94 -4.62
CA VAL A 294 17.77 -3.09 -5.69
C VAL A 294 17.64 -4.46 -6.37
N GLN A 295 17.60 -5.54 -5.58
CA GLN A 295 17.42 -6.91 -6.10
C GLN A 295 16.09 -7.08 -6.85
N TYR A 296 15.02 -6.50 -6.31
CA TYR A 296 13.70 -6.46 -6.94
C TYR A 296 13.71 -5.69 -8.27
N TRP A 297 14.40 -4.55 -8.32
CA TRP A 297 14.55 -3.79 -9.55
C TRP A 297 15.34 -4.57 -10.61
N GLU A 298 16.48 -5.15 -10.23
CA GLU A 298 17.34 -5.91 -11.16
C GLU A 298 16.59 -7.11 -11.78
N SER A 299 15.84 -7.83 -10.96
CA SER A 299 15.11 -9.01 -11.41
C SER A 299 13.93 -8.71 -12.36
N ILE A 300 13.32 -7.52 -12.27
CA ILE A 300 12.24 -7.08 -13.18
C ILE A 300 12.79 -6.32 -14.39
N TRP A 301 13.56 -5.27 -14.11
CA TRP A 301 13.92 -4.26 -15.10
C TRP A 301 15.23 -4.58 -15.81
N ARG A 302 16.05 -5.50 -15.28
CA ARG A 302 17.31 -5.96 -15.87
C ARG A 302 17.33 -7.46 -16.11
N HIS A 303 16.15 -8.05 -16.32
CA HIS A 303 16.01 -9.49 -16.55
C HIS A 303 16.93 -10.02 -17.66
N GLY A 304 17.85 -10.92 -17.29
CA GLY A 304 18.84 -11.52 -18.18
C GLY A 304 20.07 -10.65 -18.44
N GLU A 305 20.31 -9.63 -17.62
CA GLU A 305 21.56 -8.87 -17.58
C GLU A 305 22.36 -9.24 -16.33
N GLU A 306 23.68 -9.00 -16.35
CA GLU A 306 24.53 -9.18 -15.17
C GLU A 306 24.12 -8.20 -14.05
N PRO A 307 24.00 -8.68 -12.79
CA PRO A 307 23.74 -7.83 -11.63
C PRO A 307 24.75 -6.68 -11.53
N GLY A 308 24.28 -5.52 -11.08
CA GLY A 308 25.18 -4.42 -10.74
C GLY A 308 25.96 -4.70 -9.45
N PRO A 309 26.90 -3.82 -9.08
CA PRO A 309 27.62 -3.96 -7.81
C PRO A 309 26.64 -3.86 -6.63
N GLU A 310 26.83 -4.67 -5.58
CA GLU A 310 25.95 -4.59 -4.40
C GLU A 310 26.01 -3.22 -3.71
N ARG A 311 27.15 -2.54 -3.81
CA ARG A 311 27.40 -1.20 -3.28
C ARG A 311 28.41 -0.47 -4.15
N PHE A 312 28.37 0.85 -4.13
CA PHE A 312 29.45 1.68 -4.65
C PHE A 312 30.39 2.06 -3.52
N ASP A 313 31.70 2.01 -3.80
CA ASP A 313 32.72 2.42 -2.83
C ASP A 313 32.47 3.87 -2.39
N PRO A 314 32.53 4.16 -1.08
CA PRO A 314 32.42 5.53 -0.61
C PRO A 314 33.56 6.34 -1.20
N ILE A 315 33.21 7.44 -1.86
CA ILE A 315 34.21 8.41 -2.30
C ILE A 315 34.67 9.15 -1.03
N MET A 316 35.72 8.65 -0.37
CA MET A 316 36.37 9.36 0.74
C MET A 316 37.10 10.59 0.19
N GLU A 317 36.42 11.73 0.19
CA GLU A 317 37.08 13.03 0.06
C GLU A 317 37.56 13.48 1.45
N ARG A 318 38.87 13.44 1.69
CA ARG A 318 39.47 14.16 2.84
C ARG A 318 39.72 15.60 2.43
N PHE A 319 38.75 16.49 2.69
CA PHE A 319 38.97 17.94 2.60
C PHE A 319 38.27 18.63 3.78
N PRO A 320 38.84 19.74 4.31
CA PRO A 320 38.24 20.49 5.41
C PRO A 320 36.83 20.92 5.02
N ALA A 321 35.86 20.63 5.89
CA ALA A 321 34.46 20.89 5.69
C ALA A 321 34.25 22.27 5.06
N VAL A 322 33.87 22.28 3.78
CA VAL A 322 33.10 23.41 3.26
C VAL A 322 31.76 23.26 3.95
N MET A 323 31.61 24.00 5.06
CA MET A 323 30.30 24.33 5.60
C MET A 323 29.48 24.85 4.43
N LEU A 324 28.54 24.05 3.94
CA LEU A 324 27.43 24.55 3.15
C LEU A 324 26.68 25.48 4.09
N ASN A 325 27.07 26.76 4.08
CA ASN A 325 26.18 27.80 4.56
C ASN A 325 24.85 27.59 3.82
N GLU A 326 23.76 27.52 4.56
CA GLU A 326 22.37 27.36 4.10
C GLU A 326 21.87 28.51 3.21
N GLY A 327 22.74 29.16 2.42
CA GLY A 327 22.47 30.41 1.71
C GLY A 327 23.19 30.56 0.37
N GLY A 328 23.42 29.47 -0.38
CA GLY A 328 24.17 29.51 -1.64
C GLY A 328 23.46 28.87 -2.83
N GLY A 329 22.48 29.57 -3.41
CA GLY A 329 21.87 29.23 -4.70
C GLY A 329 20.39 28.88 -4.62
N SER A 330 19.55 29.84 -4.23
CA SER A 330 18.09 29.74 -4.43
C SER A 330 17.76 29.66 -5.92
N ILE A 331 17.66 28.44 -6.45
CA ILE A 331 16.44 28.13 -7.19
C ILE A 331 15.40 28.04 -6.08
N VAL A 332 14.57 29.08 -5.95
CA VAL A 332 13.35 29.00 -5.16
C VAL A 332 12.50 27.94 -5.85
N MET A 333 12.74 26.67 -5.56
CA MET A 333 11.66 25.71 -5.54
C MET A 333 10.74 26.30 -4.48
N GLU A 334 9.56 26.79 -4.86
CA GLU A 334 8.52 27.15 -3.88
C GLU A 334 8.54 26.08 -2.80
N ARG A 335 8.54 26.47 -1.51
CA ARG A 335 8.52 25.51 -0.39
C ARG A 335 7.63 24.34 -0.80
N PRO A 336 8.10 23.07 -0.72
CA PRO A 336 7.33 21.96 -1.21
C PRO A 336 5.90 22.11 -0.68
N ARG A 337 4.91 22.04 -1.56
CA ARG A 337 3.49 21.99 -1.18
C ARG A 337 3.16 20.67 -0.44
N GLY A 338 4.16 20.02 0.14
CA GLY A 338 4.08 18.87 0.99
C GLY A 338 4.66 19.20 2.36
N LEU A 339 3.98 18.74 3.39
CA LEU A 339 4.39 18.86 4.78
C LEU A 339 5.24 17.62 5.10
N ALA A 340 6.55 17.81 5.20
CA ALA A 340 7.40 16.78 5.81
C ALA A 340 7.00 16.63 7.29
N VAL A 341 6.94 15.40 7.78
CA VAL A 341 6.71 15.18 9.22
C VAL A 341 7.89 15.75 9.99
N GLU A 342 7.64 16.76 10.83
CA GLU A 342 8.69 17.43 11.59
C GLU A 342 9.54 16.41 12.36
N LYS A 343 10.85 16.43 12.11
CA LYS A 343 11.83 15.52 12.73
C LYS A 343 11.98 15.73 14.24
N THR A 344 11.65 16.93 14.71
CA THR A 344 11.69 17.33 16.13
C THR A 344 10.28 17.32 16.73
N SER A 345 10.03 16.42 17.69
CA SER A 345 9.17 16.67 18.89
C SER A 345 8.63 15.38 19.54
N LEU A 346 9.47 14.42 19.96
CA LEU A 346 9.03 13.59 21.08
C LEU A 346 9.17 14.40 22.37
N ALA A 347 8.23 14.25 23.32
CA ALA A 347 8.44 14.78 24.68
C ALA A 347 9.78 14.20 25.19
N GLY A 348 10.73 15.08 25.50
CA GLY A 348 12.11 14.67 25.86
C GLY A 348 13.16 14.75 24.74
N GLY A 349 12.84 15.32 23.58
CA GLY A 349 13.85 15.67 22.55
C GLY A 349 14.28 14.53 21.62
N ALA A 350 13.64 13.37 21.69
CA ALA A 350 13.88 12.28 20.76
C ALA A 350 13.26 12.56 19.37
N ARG A 351 13.90 12.04 18.31
CA ARG A 351 13.44 12.14 16.91
C ARG A 351 12.59 10.93 16.55
N TRP A 352 11.63 11.11 15.64
CA TRP A 352 10.81 9.99 15.15
C TRP A 352 11.53 9.16 14.06
N GLU A 353 12.58 9.68 13.44
CA GLU A 353 13.46 8.92 12.55
C GLU A 353 14.26 7.85 13.31
N GLY A 354 14.70 6.80 12.62
CA GLY A 354 15.47 5.74 13.27
C GLY A 354 15.21 4.34 12.71
N PHE A 355 15.89 3.36 13.30
CA PHE A 355 15.77 1.96 12.90
C PHE A 355 14.39 1.38 13.19
N ALA A 356 13.94 0.52 12.29
CA ALA A 356 12.72 -0.25 12.44
C ALA A 356 12.93 -1.66 11.87
N PRO A 357 12.45 -2.71 12.54
CA PRO A 357 12.24 -3.99 11.90
C PRO A 357 11.29 -3.79 10.71
N THR A 358 11.71 -4.28 9.56
CA THR A 358 11.07 -4.03 8.26
C THR A 358 10.82 -5.32 7.51
N VAL A 359 9.76 -5.32 6.71
CA VAL A 359 9.41 -6.43 5.82
C VAL A 359 9.20 -5.88 4.43
N PHE A 360 9.88 -6.46 3.44
CA PHE A 360 9.66 -6.16 2.04
C PHE A 360 8.41 -6.89 1.55
N LEU A 361 7.46 -6.14 0.96
CA LEU A 361 6.14 -6.65 0.60
C LEU A 361 5.88 -6.47 -0.92
N PRO A 362 6.57 -7.24 -1.78
CA PRO A 362 6.27 -7.27 -3.20
C PRO A 362 4.95 -8.01 -3.44
N HIS A 363 4.22 -7.56 -4.46
CA HIS A 363 3.10 -8.29 -5.04
C HIS A 363 3.43 -8.54 -6.53
N PRO A 364 3.47 -9.80 -7.00
CA PRO A 364 3.78 -10.08 -8.40
C PRO A 364 2.64 -9.62 -9.32
N GLU A 365 2.97 -9.31 -10.58
CA GLU A 365 1.95 -9.22 -11.62
C GLU A 365 1.34 -10.61 -11.82
N ARG A 366 0.01 -10.69 -11.91
CA ARG A 366 -0.67 -11.90 -12.39
C ARG A 366 -1.43 -11.52 -13.64
N GLY A 367 -1.02 -12.09 -14.79
CA GLY A 367 -1.64 -11.92 -16.11
C GLY A 367 -3.09 -12.41 -16.24
N SER A 368 -3.78 -12.55 -15.11
CA SER A 368 -5.19 -12.89 -14.99
C SER A 368 -6.04 -11.73 -15.50
N PHE A 369 -6.84 -11.97 -16.52
CA PHE A 369 -7.96 -11.09 -16.86
C PHE A 369 -8.86 -10.96 -15.61
N PRO A 370 -9.30 -9.76 -15.19
CA PRO A 370 -10.24 -9.64 -14.09
C PRO A 370 -11.49 -10.47 -14.43
N PRO A 371 -11.95 -11.37 -13.56
CA PRO A 371 -13.09 -12.26 -13.83
C PRO A 371 -14.43 -11.51 -14.00
N VAL A 372 -14.42 -10.18 -13.92
CA VAL A 372 -15.61 -9.34 -13.82
C VAL A 372 -15.56 -8.21 -14.85
N TRP A 373 -15.56 -8.57 -16.13
CA TRP A 373 -15.82 -7.61 -17.21
C TRP A 373 -17.29 -7.13 -17.15
N PRO A 374 -17.61 -5.85 -17.41
CA PRO A 374 -18.90 -5.23 -17.08
C PRO A 374 -20.04 -5.54 -18.06
N LEU A 375 -20.10 -6.76 -18.59
CA LEU A 375 -21.24 -7.30 -19.32
C LEU A 375 -21.77 -8.54 -18.62
N GLY A 376 -22.06 -8.40 -17.32
CA GLY A 376 -23.12 -9.20 -16.72
C GLY A 376 -24.42 -8.89 -17.46
N GLU A 377 -25.10 -9.94 -17.92
CA GLU A 377 -26.39 -9.94 -18.64
C GLU A 377 -26.42 -9.92 -20.18
N VAL A 378 -25.29 -10.11 -20.88
CA VAL A 378 -25.36 -10.43 -22.33
C VAL A 378 -24.82 -11.85 -22.57
N GLU A 379 -25.69 -12.86 -22.41
CA GLU A 379 -25.38 -14.28 -22.63
C GLU A 379 -24.69 -14.55 -23.98
N PHE A 380 -25.01 -13.75 -25.01
CA PHE A 380 -24.51 -13.93 -26.36
C PHE A 380 -22.99 -13.71 -26.49
N ILE A 381 -22.43 -12.72 -25.78
CA ILE A 381 -20.98 -12.43 -25.79
C ILE A 381 -20.22 -13.52 -25.01
N TRP A 382 -20.83 -14.03 -23.93
CA TRP A 382 -20.26 -15.12 -23.14
C TRP A 382 -20.13 -16.44 -23.93
N LYS A 383 -21.06 -16.74 -24.85
CA LYS A 383 -20.96 -17.92 -25.74
C LYS A 383 -19.79 -17.81 -26.73
N ILE A 384 -19.56 -16.64 -27.29
CA ILE A 384 -18.45 -16.42 -28.25
C ILE A 384 -17.10 -16.50 -27.53
N VAL A 385 -16.98 -15.89 -26.35
CA VAL A 385 -15.74 -15.94 -25.54
C VAL A 385 -15.47 -17.34 -24.99
N LYS A 386 -16.49 -18.09 -24.55
CA LYS A 386 -16.36 -19.51 -24.14
C LYS A 386 -15.89 -20.41 -25.29
N SER A 387 -16.40 -20.18 -26.50
CA SER A 387 -16.03 -20.94 -27.70
C SER A 387 -14.57 -20.68 -28.10
N MET A 388 -14.09 -19.45 -27.90
CA MET A 388 -12.73 -19.04 -28.28
C MET A 388 -11.67 -19.32 -27.21
N MET A 389 -12.06 -19.38 -25.92
CA MET A 389 -11.17 -19.53 -24.78
C MET A 389 -11.68 -20.64 -23.85
N GLY A 390 -11.42 -21.90 -24.24
CA GLY A 390 -11.81 -23.08 -23.47
C GLY A 390 -11.11 -23.19 -22.12
N VAL A 391 -11.59 -22.47 -21.10
CA VAL A 391 -11.23 -22.70 -19.69
C VAL A 391 -12.44 -22.42 -18.78
N VAL A 392 -12.74 -23.39 -17.93
CA VAL A 392 -13.83 -23.46 -16.95
C VAL A 392 -13.61 -22.48 -15.79
N PHE A 393 -14.66 -21.78 -15.34
CA PHE A 393 -14.63 -20.92 -14.15
C PHE A 393 -15.58 -21.48 -13.08
N GLU A 394 -15.02 -21.93 -11.95
CA GLU A 394 -15.74 -22.10 -10.68
C GLU A 394 -15.30 -21.03 -9.66
N ASN A 395 -16.26 -20.59 -8.84
CA ASN A 395 -16.20 -19.57 -7.80
C ASN A 395 -16.31 -20.24 -6.44
N ALA A 396 -15.41 -19.88 -5.50
CA ALA A 396 -15.42 -20.06 -4.03
C ALA A 396 -14.05 -20.51 -3.46
N GLY A 397 -13.14 -21.04 -4.27
CA GLY A 397 -11.82 -21.52 -3.82
C GLY A 397 -10.62 -20.57 -4.03
N ARG A 398 -10.81 -19.37 -4.59
CA ARG A 398 -9.69 -18.51 -5.04
C ARG A 398 -9.13 -17.55 -4.00
N ASP A 399 -9.85 -17.23 -2.92
CA ASP A 399 -9.40 -16.20 -1.97
C ASP A 399 -8.12 -16.62 -1.23
N GLN A 400 -7.92 -17.92 -0.99
CA GLN A 400 -6.67 -18.44 -0.42
C GLN A 400 -5.51 -18.47 -1.44
N GLU A 401 -5.78 -18.61 -2.74
CA GLU A 401 -4.76 -18.59 -3.80
C GLU A 401 -4.03 -17.23 -3.92
N TYR A 402 -4.66 -16.15 -3.43
CA TYR A 402 -4.07 -14.81 -3.40
C TYR A 402 -3.22 -14.52 -2.16
N LEU A 403 -3.25 -15.36 -1.13
CA LEU A 403 -2.39 -15.22 0.06
C LEU A 403 -0.98 -15.76 -0.17
N GLY A 404 -0.72 -16.35 -1.34
CA GLY A 404 0.59 -16.85 -1.70
C GLY A 404 1.66 -15.75 -1.85
N ASN A 405 1.30 -14.46 -1.93
CA ASN A 405 2.27 -13.37 -2.07
C ASN A 405 2.49 -12.57 -0.77
N PRO A 406 3.67 -11.94 -0.58
CA PRO A 406 4.02 -11.20 0.63
C PRO A 406 3.05 -10.08 1.03
N GLN A 407 2.63 -9.22 0.10
CA GLN A 407 1.72 -8.10 0.40
C GLN A 407 0.41 -8.60 1.00
N ASN A 408 -0.26 -9.53 0.32
CA ASN A 408 -1.58 -9.98 0.72
C ASN A 408 -1.52 -10.80 2.02
N ALA A 409 -0.51 -11.65 2.17
CA ALA A 409 -0.29 -12.41 3.41
C ALA A 409 -0.05 -11.47 4.59
N PHE A 410 0.76 -10.42 4.41
CA PHE A 410 1.05 -9.46 5.47
C PHE A 410 -0.18 -8.64 5.86
N TRP A 411 -0.90 -8.08 4.88
CA TRP A 411 -2.12 -7.30 5.15
C TRP A 411 -3.18 -8.14 5.87
N MET A 412 -3.39 -9.39 5.45
CA MET A 412 -4.32 -10.29 6.13
C MET A 412 -3.86 -10.64 7.53
N ALA A 413 -2.59 -10.99 7.72
CA ALA A 413 -2.05 -11.29 9.05
C ALA A 413 -2.15 -10.09 10.00
N ALA A 414 -1.89 -8.87 9.52
CA ALA A 414 -2.04 -7.65 10.30
C ALA A 414 -3.51 -7.38 10.65
N ILE A 415 -4.42 -7.40 9.68
CA ILE A 415 -5.86 -7.14 9.91
C ILE A 415 -6.50 -8.21 10.81
N GLU A 416 -6.17 -9.48 10.61
CA GLU A 416 -6.71 -10.58 11.43
C GLU A 416 -6.06 -10.62 12.82
N GLY A 417 -4.82 -10.15 12.96
CA GLY A 417 -4.08 -10.06 14.21
C GLY A 417 -4.29 -8.78 15.01
N ALA A 418 -5.08 -7.82 14.49
CA ALA A 418 -5.42 -6.57 15.16
C ALA A 418 -6.27 -6.83 16.41
N GLU A 419 -5.95 -6.14 17.49
CA GLU A 419 -6.66 -6.25 18.78
C GLU A 419 -7.35 -4.94 19.20
N LYS A 420 -6.87 -3.78 18.75
CA LYS A 420 -7.33 -2.46 19.19
C LYS A 420 -7.89 -1.64 18.03
N SER A 421 -7.07 -1.39 17.01
CA SER A 421 -7.42 -0.43 15.96
C SER A 421 -6.87 -0.82 14.59
N ILE A 422 -7.60 -0.43 13.55
CA ILE A 422 -7.16 -0.50 12.17
C ILE A 422 -7.49 0.83 11.51
N TYR A 423 -6.48 1.49 10.95
CA TYR A 423 -6.62 2.66 10.10
C TYR A 423 -6.19 2.33 8.67
N VAL A 424 -7.12 2.45 7.72
CA VAL A 424 -6.87 2.25 6.30
C VAL A 424 -7.05 3.59 5.59
N HIS A 425 -6.02 4.07 4.88
CA HIS A 425 -6.11 5.23 4.01
C HIS A 425 -5.80 4.80 2.58
N THR A 426 -6.81 4.79 1.71
CA THR A 426 -6.75 4.18 0.38
C THR A 426 -7.66 4.89 -0.61
N PRO A 427 -7.26 5.09 -1.89
CA PRO A 427 -8.14 5.71 -2.88
C PRO A 427 -9.42 4.94 -3.15
N ASN A 428 -9.35 3.60 -3.12
CA ASN A 428 -10.42 2.68 -3.48
C ASN A 428 -10.52 1.53 -2.47
N VAL A 429 -11.74 1.02 -2.27
CA VAL A 429 -12.04 -0.15 -1.42
C VAL A 429 -12.96 -1.10 -2.18
N THR A 430 -12.40 -2.08 -2.86
CA THR A 430 -13.19 -3.07 -3.66
C THR A 430 -12.72 -4.51 -3.51
N ALA A 431 -11.58 -4.77 -2.87
CA ALA A 431 -11.11 -6.13 -2.61
C ALA A 431 -11.97 -6.81 -1.54
N LYS A 432 -12.81 -7.76 -1.96
CA LYS A 432 -13.72 -8.47 -1.04
C LYS A 432 -13.00 -9.16 0.14
N PRO A 433 -11.86 -9.85 -0.03
CA PRO A 433 -11.18 -10.49 1.09
C PRO A 433 -10.77 -9.51 2.19
N LEU A 434 -10.27 -8.33 1.80
CA LEU A 434 -9.92 -7.25 2.73
C LEU A 434 -11.16 -6.67 3.41
N ILE A 435 -12.23 -6.40 2.67
CA ILE A 435 -13.49 -5.90 3.25
C ILE A 435 -14.04 -6.90 4.27
N ASP A 436 -14.05 -8.19 3.95
CA ASP A 436 -14.52 -9.23 4.87
C ASP A 436 -13.63 -9.35 6.11
N ALA A 437 -12.31 -9.20 5.96
CA ALA A 437 -11.37 -9.20 7.09
C ALA A 437 -11.58 -7.99 8.02
N LEU A 438 -11.82 -6.80 7.45
CA LEU A 438 -12.17 -5.60 8.23
C LEU A 438 -13.51 -5.79 8.96
N MET A 439 -14.52 -6.36 8.31
CA MET A 439 -15.79 -6.68 8.98
C MET A 439 -15.60 -7.70 10.11
N ARG A 440 -14.74 -8.71 9.93
CA ARG A 440 -14.40 -9.65 11.02
C ARG A 440 -13.68 -8.94 12.16
N ALA A 441 -12.77 -8.01 11.89
CA ALA A 441 -12.11 -7.22 12.92
C ALA A 441 -13.12 -6.40 13.73
N VAL A 442 -14.08 -5.73 13.08
CA VAL A 442 -15.19 -5.05 13.77
C VAL A 442 -15.96 -6.03 14.66
N LYS A 443 -16.27 -7.23 14.17
CA LYS A 443 -16.99 -8.24 14.97
C LYS A 443 -16.19 -8.75 16.17
N ARG A 444 -14.85 -8.65 16.15
CA ARG A 444 -13.96 -9.06 17.24
C ARG A 444 -13.71 -7.99 18.32
N GLY A 445 -14.25 -6.78 18.16
CA GLY A 445 -13.99 -5.68 19.11
C GLY A 445 -13.00 -4.63 18.63
N VAL A 446 -12.52 -4.72 17.38
CA VAL A 446 -11.51 -3.79 16.83
C VAL A 446 -12.18 -2.53 16.25
N VAL A 447 -11.61 -1.35 16.52
CA VAL A 447 -12.04 -0.10 15.89
C VAL A 447 -11.45 0.01 14.49
N VAL A 448 -12.30 0.03 13.47
CA VAL A 448 -11.89 0.17 12.07
C VAL A 448 -12.23 1.55 11.55
N GLU A 449 -11.23 2.28 11.06
CA GLU A 449 -11.35 3.58 10.41
C GLU A 449 -10.83 3.48 8.96
N ILE A 450 -11.69 3.82 8.00
CA ILE A 450 -11.38 3.78 6.57
C ILE A 450 -11.46 5.19 6.01
N VAL A 451 -10.37 5.73 5.49
CA VAL A 451 -10.32 6.99 4.74
C VAL A 451 -10.19 6.67 3.25
N THR A 452 -11.17 7.13 2.47
CA THR A 452 -11.19 7.00 1.01
C THR A 452 -11.54 8.30 0.31
N SER A 453 -11.55 8.34 -1.03
CA SER A 453 -11.76 9.56 -1.80
C SER A 453 -13.08 9.53 -2.58
N MET A 454 -13.81 10.66 -2.58
CA MET A 454 -15.01 10.80 -3.40
C MET A 454 -14.68 10.78 -4.89
N GLY A 455 -15.46 10.02 -5.66
CA GLY A 455 -15.41 10.05 -7.13
C GLY A 455 -14.11 9.52 -7.74
N MET A 456 -13.35 8.69 -7.02
CA MET A 456 -12.11 8.11 -7.52
C MET A 456 -12.39 7.12 -8.67
N MET A 457 -11.71 7.26 -9.81
CA MET A 457 -11.53 6.28 -10.89
C MET A 457 -12.66 5.24 -11.12
N LYS A 458 -13.93 5.68 -11.17
CA LYS A 458 -15.11 4.76 -11.17
C LYS A 458 -15.11 3.77 -12.35
N TRP A 459 -14.67 4.22 -13.52
CA TRP A 459 -14.61 3.37 -14.72
C TRP A 459 -13.56 2.26 -14.58
N GLU A 460 -12.38 2.58 -14.06
CA GLU A 460 -11.32 1.59 -13.83
C GLU A 460 -11.74 0.57 -12.77
N GLN A 461 -12.42 1.02 -11.70
CA GLN A 461 -13.00 0.12 -10.70
C GLN A 461 -14.02 -0.84 -11.32
N LEU A 462 -14.88 -0.34 -12.21
CA LEU A 462 -15.86 -1.19 -12.89
C LEU A 462 -15.18 -2.24 -13.79
N VAL A 463 -14.10 -1.86 -14.49
CA VAL A 463 -13.35 -2.78 -15.38
C VAL A 463 -12.55 -3.82 -14.59
N THR A 464 -11.97 -3.42 -13.46
CA THR A 464 -11.04 -4.28 -12.69
C THR A 464 -11.74 -5.09 -11.60
N ALA A 465 -12.84 -4.59 -11.05
CA ALA A 465 -13.55 -5.18 -9.92
C ALA A 465 -15.02 -5.54 -10.22
N GLY A 466 -15.61 -5.08 -11.33
CA GLY A 466 -17.04 -5.25 -11.62
C GLY A 466 -17.96 -4.51 -10.64
N THR A 467 -17.40 -3.64 -9.79
CA THR A 467 -18.10 -2.91 -8.73
C THR A 467 -17.43 -1.56 -8.49
N THR A 468 -17.96 -0.78 -7.56
CA THR A 468 -17.36 0.48 -7.12
C THR A 468 -17.21 0.51 -5.61
N THR A 469 -16.28 1.33 -5.12
CA THR A 469 -16.04 1.58 -3.70
C THR A 469 -17.33 1.96 -2.99
N ASP A 470 -18.14 2.85 -3.56
CA ASP A 470 -19.43 3.27 -2.99
C ASP A 470 -20.38 2.06 -2.77
N LYS A 471 -20.49 1.15 -3.76
CA LYS A 471 -21.33 -0.05 -3.63
C LYS A 471 -20.80 -1.01 -2.56
N CYS A 472 -19.48 -1.24 -2.53
CA CYS A 472 -18.84 -2.09 -1.54
C CYS A 472 -19.04 -1.57 -0.11
N LEU A 473 -18.87 -0.26 0.10
CA LEU A 473 -19.05 0.37 1.42
C LEU A 473 -20.52 0.38 1.86
N ILE A 474 -21.48 0.64 0.95
CA ILE A 474 -22.92 0.50 1.26
C ILE A 474 -23.23 -0.92 1.76
N LYS A 475 -22.72 -1.93 1.04
CA LYS A 475 -22.93 -3.34 1.39
C LYS A 475 -22.29 -3.68 2.75
N MET A 476 -21.03 -3.29 2.96
CA MET A 476 -20.31 -3.47 4.23
C MET A 476 -21.08 -2.86 5.41
N VAL A 477 -21.56 -1.63 5.25
CA VAL A 477 -22.35 -0.93 6.27
C VAL A 477 -23.67 -1.65 6.54
N ALA A 478 -24.42 -2.01 5.50
CA ALA A 478 -25.70 -2.69 5.66
C ALA A 478 -25.53 -4.05 6.36
N GLU A 479 -24.52 -4.83 5.98
CA GLU A 479 -24.22 -6.12 6.61
C GLU A 479 -23.86 -5.98 8.09
N LEU A 480 -23.01 -5.01 8.45
CA LEU A 480 -22.65 -4.77 9.84
C LEU A 480 -23.81 -4.20 10.65
N GLN A 481 -24.65 -3.34 10.08
CA GLN A 481 -25.85 -2.84 10.77
C GLN A 481 -26.88 -3.94 11.01
N ASN A 482 -27.14 -4.78 10.01
CA ASN A 482 -28.04 -5.92 10.16
C ASN A 482 -27.53 -6.89 11.22
N TRP A 483 -26.22 -7.22 11.19
CA TRP A 483 -25.59 -8.04 12.23
C TRP A 483 -25.70 -7.39 13.62
N LYS A 484 -25.44 -6.08 13.74
CA LYS A 484 -25.61 -5.39 15.02
C LYS A 484 -27.05 -5.42 15.53
N GLY A 485 -28.03 -5.42 14.64
CA GLY A 485 -29.45 -5.53 14.98
C GLY A 485 -29.86 -6.90 15.53
N THR A 486 -29.01 -7.93 15.39
CA THR A 486 -29.26 -9.27 15.96
C THR A 486 -28.62 -9.49 17.31
N LEU A 487 -27.77 -8.57 17.78
CA LEU A 487 -27.05 -8.70 19.04
C LEU A 487 -27.93 -8.25 20.21
N ASP A 488 -27.78 -8.93 21.34
CA ASP A 488 -28.30 -8.42 22.61
C ASP A 488 -27.41 -7.29 23.17
N GLU A 489 -27.79 -6.73 24.33
CA GLU A 489 -27.04 -5.64 24.93
C GLU A 489 -25.61 -6.03 25.34
N GLU A 490 -25.42 -7.22 25.89
CA GLU A 490 -24.11 -7.71 26.34
C GLU A 490 -23.16 -7.94 25.16
N GLU A 491 -23.63 -8.64 24.13
CA GLU A 491 -22.89 -8.85 22.89
C GLU A 491 -22.57 -7.51 22.22
N ALA A 492 -23.52 -6.58 22.17
CA ALA A 492 -23.34 -5.28 21.56
C ALA A 492 -22.28 -4.40 22.25
N ILE A 493 -21.92 -4.68 23.51
CA ILE A 493 -20.86 -3.98 24.27
C ILE A 493 -19.47 -4.56 23.97
N THR A 494 -19.37 -5.71 23.33
CA THR A 494 -18.09 -6.34 22.98
C THR A 494 -17.67 -6.09 21.53
N THR A 495 -18.53 -5.47 20.73
CA THR A 495 -18.28 -5.24 19.30
C THR A 495 -17.26 -4.12 19.06
N GLY A 496 -16.71 -4.03 17.87
CA GLY A 496 -15.78 -2.96 17.52
C GLY A 496 -16.46 -1.65 17.15
N GLY A 497 -15.71 -0.84 16.39
CA GLY A 497 -16.18 0.40 15.78
C GLY A 497 -16.02 0.39 14.27
N LEU A 498 -16.86 1.13 13.56
CA LEU A 498 -16.66 1.39 12.14
C LEU A 498 -16.84 2.88 11.85
N TRP A 499 -15.80 3.48 11.30
CA TRP A 499 -15.84 4.82 10.72
C TRP A 499 -15.35 4.77 9.29
N ILE A 500 -16.13 5.37 8.39
CA ILE A 500 -15.74 5.50 6.99
C ILE A 500 -15.77 6.99 6.66
N TYR A 501 -14.64 7.52 6.24
CA TYR A 501 -14.45 8.89 5.82
C TYR A 501 -14.27 8.97 4.32
N ARG A 502 -15.02 9.87 3.69
CA ARG A 502 -14.83 10.23 2.29
C ARG A 502 -14.23 11.62 2.20
N TYR A 503 -13.03 11.70 1.67
CA TYR A 503 -12.41 12.96 1.31
C TYR A 503 -13.24 13.65 0.22
N ASN A 504 -13.77 14.82 0.55
CA ASN A 504 -14.50 15.69 -0.34
C ASN A 504 -13.70 16.98 -0.54
N SER A 505 -13.03 17.11 -1.69
CA SER A 505 -12.26 18.30 -2.03
C SER A 505 -13.09 19.58 -2.04
N MET A 506 -14.40 19.51 -2.22
CA MET A 506 -15.29 20.68 -2.22
C MET A 506 -15.75 21.10 -0.83
N LYS A 507 -15.53 20.27 0.20
CA LYS A 507 -15.90 20.60 1.57
C LYS A 507 -14.99 21.73 2.07
N ARG A 508 -15.59 22.80 2.58
CA ARG A 508 -14.86 23.91 3.21
C ARG A 508 -14.85 23.69 4.72
N PRO A 509 -13.70 23.39 5.34
CA PRO A 509 -13.62 23.35 6.80
C PRO A 509 -13.88 24.75 7.37
N PRO A 510 -14.36 24.86 8.62
CA PRO A 510 -14.41 26.15 9.31
C PRO A 510 -13.02 26.78 9.30
N LEU A 511 -12.96 28.10 9.05
CA LEU A 511 -11.69 28.83 8.97
C LEU A 511 -10.93 28.69 10.30
N LEU A 512 -9.62 28.42 10.22
CA LEU A 512 -8.77 28.50 11.39
C LEU A 512 -8.81 29.94 11.95
N PRO A 513 -8.69 30.16 13.27
CA PRO A 513 -8.92 31.47 13.91
C PRO A 513 -8.07 32.62 13.35
N PHE A 514 -6.93 32.30 12.73
CA PHE A 514 -6.00 33.27 12.14
C PHE A 514 -6.22 33.53 10.64
N ILE A 515 -7.14 32.80 9.99
CA ILE A 515 -7.50 33.01 8.58
C ILE A 515 -8.69 33.97 8.55
N LYS A 516 -8.42 35.24 8.23
CA LYS A 516 -9.38 36.34 8.35
C LYS A 516 -10.39 36.39 7.20
N GLN A 517 -10.09 35.82 6.04
CA GLN A 517 -10.98 35.83 4.88
C GLN A 517 -11.11 34.44 4.22
N PRO A 518 -12.29 34.03 3.74
CA PRO A 518 -12.48 32.78 3.01
C PRO A 518 -11.58 32.63 1.78
N GLU A 519 -11.20 33.74 1.14
CA GLU A 519 -10.30 33.77 -0.02
C GLU A 519 -8.85 33.41 0.34
N ASP A 520 -8.43 33.65 1.59
CA ASP A 520 -7.12 33.26 2.12
C ASP A 520 -7.05 31.76 2.47
N ASN A 521 -8.20 31.10 2.60
CA ASN A 521 -8.31 29.65 2.83
C ASN A 521 -7.90 28.82 1.60
N PHE A 522 -7.95 29.40 0.39
CA PHE A 522 -7.57 28.71 -0.86
C PHE A 522 -6.05 28.55 -1.03
N LYS A 523 -5.22 29.19 -0.18
CA LYS A 523 -3.75 29.06 -0.20
C LYS A 523 -3.22 27.89 0.64
N LEU A 524 -4.09 27.19 1.37
CA LEU A 524 -3.80 25.87 1.94
C LEU A 524 -3.91 24.83 0.81
N THR A 525 -2.91 23.96 0.70
CA THR A 525 -2.76 22.99 -0.39
C THR A 525 -4.07 22.26 -0.71
N TRP A 526 -4.65 22.59 -1.86
CA TRP A 526 -5.90 22.00 -2.32
C TRP A 526 -5.60 20.68 -3.00
N TYR A 527 -6.01 19.57 -2.38
CA TYR A 527 -5.91 18.27 -3.02
C TYR A 527 -7.23 17.96 -3.73
N ASP A 528 -7.18 17.62 -5.01
CA ASP A 528 -8.39 17.26 -5.76
C ASP A 528 -8.99 15.93 -5.30
N LYS A 529 -8.11 15.03 -4.86
CA LYS A 529 -8.43 13.69 -4.37
C LYS A 529 -7.48 13.26 -3.27
N SER A 530 -7.88 12.24 -2.53
CA SER A 530 -7.01 11.49 -1.64
C SER A 530 -6.57 10.19 -2.30
N HIS A 531 -5.27 10.00 -2.51
CA HIS A 531 -4.70 8.84 -3.19
C HIS A 531 -3.60 8.12 -2.37
N VAL A 532 -3.50 8.41 -1.07
CA VAL A 532 -2.66 7.72 -0.09
C VAL A 532 -2.93 6.21 -0.05
N LYS A 533 -1.89 5.42 0.26
CA LYS A 533 -1.93 3.96 0.40
C LYS A 533 -1.22 3.57 1.68
N CYS A 534 -2.01 3.45 2.74
CA CYS A 534 -1.51 3.24 4.10
C CYS A 534 -2.44 2.28 4.86
N LEU A 535 -1.82 1.32 5.55
CA LEU A 535 -2.45 0.48 6.56
C LEU A 535 -1.70 0.69 7.87
N ILE A 536 -2.42 1.02 8.94
CA ILE A 536 -1.92 1.08 10.31
C ILE A 536 -2.76 0.15 11.17
N VAL A 537 -2.11 -0.70 11.96
CA VAL A 537 -2.75 -1.66 12.87
C VAL A 537 -2.20 -1.47 14.27
N ASP A 538 -3.11 -1.32 15.23
CA ASP A 538 -2.87 -1.16 16.66
C ASP A 538 -1.90 -0.01 17.01
N GLU A 539 -1.76 0.97 16.10
CA GLU A 539 -0.71 2.00 16.13
C GLU A 539 0.73 1.44 16.18
N GLU A 540 0.95 0.17 15.89
CA GLU A 540 2.27 -0.48 16.06
C GLU A 540 2.81 -1.03 14.73
N VAL A 541 1.92 -1.49 13.84
CA VAL A 541 2.32 -2.03 12.54
C VAL A 541 1.82 -1.12 11.42
N VAL A 542 2.72 -0.75 10.51
CA VAL A 542 2.42 0.12 9.37
C VAL A 542 2.80 -0.57 8.06
N ALA A 543 1.98 -0.44 7.02
CA ALA A 543 2.37 -0.77 5.64
C ALA A 543 2.19 0.45 4.73
N LEU A 544 3.28 0.86 4.06
CA LEU A 544 3.34 2.00 3.15
C LEU A 544 3.88 1.56 1.78
N GLY A 545 3.31 2.07 0.69
CA GLY A 545 3.77 1.71 -0.64
C GLY A 545 2.81 2.09 -1.78
N SER A 546 2.71 1.20 -2.76
CA SER A 546 1.97 1.44 -4.00
C SER A 546 0.62 0.71 -4.13
N GLY A 547 0.30 -0.23 -3.23
CA GLY A 547 -0.94 -1.03 -3.31
C GLY A 547 -2.18 -0.34 -2.73
N ASN A 548 -3.29 -0.36 -3.46
CA ASN A 548 -4.60 0.07 -2.97
C ASN A 548 -5.34 -1.09 -2.28
N PHE A 549 -6.42 -0.79 -1.54
CA PHE A 549 -7.36 -1.80 -1.04
C PHE A 549 -8.43 -2.18 -2.10
N ASP A 550 -8.02 -2.25 -3.37
CA ASP A 550 -8.90 -2.59 -4.49
C ASP A 550 -8.56 -3.95 -5.11
N GLN A 551 -9.51 -4.46 -5.90
CA GLN A 551 -9.37 -5.75 -6.57
C GLN A 551 -8.14 -5.80 -7.49
N ALA A 552 -7.77 -4.68 -8.11
CA ALA A 552 -6.62 -4.61 -9.01
C ALA A 552 -5.32 -4.86 -8.24
N SER A 553 -5.11 -4.15 -7.13
CA SER A 553 -3.91 -4.27 -6.28
C SER A 553 -3.87 -5.60 -5.52
N TRP A 554 -5.03 -6.20 -5.25
CA TRP A 554 -5.14 -7.49 -4.58
C TRP A 554 -4.85 -8.69 -5.50
N ALA A 555 -5.18 -8.59 -6.79
CA ALA A 555 -5.24 -9.76 -7.66
C ALA A 555 -4.38 -9.68 -8.93
N THR A 556 -4.13 -8.48 -9.48
CA THR A 556 -3.59 -8.33 -10.84
C THR A 556 -2.34 -7.46 -10.95
N SER A 557 -2.33 -6.30 -10.28
CA SER A 557 -1.25 -5.32 -10.40
C SER A 557 0.01 -5.82 -9.70
N GLN A 558 1.16 -5.50 -10.27
CA GLN A 558 2.40 -5.62 -9.52
C GLN A 558 2.55 -4.41 -8.61
N GLU A 559 2.63 -4.65 -7.31
CA GLU A 559 2.75 -3.62 -6.28
C GLU A 559 4.02 -3.84 -5.46
N VAL A 560 4.43 -2.80 -4.73
CA VAL A 560 5.53 -2.90 -3.79
C VAL A 560 5.26 -2.04 -2.58
N ASN A 561 5.43 -2.61 -1.39
CA ASN A 561 5.23 -1.94 -0.12
C ASN A 561 6.33 -2.32 0.87
N VAL A 562 6.36 -1.60 1.97
CA VAL A 562 7.22 -1.88 3.12
C VAL A 562 6.35 -1.98 4.36
N GLY A 563 6.43 -3.10 5.05
CA GLY A 563 5.89 -3.29 6.39
C GLY A 563 6.90 -2.79 7.43
N LEU A 564 6.44 -2.02 8.40
CA LEU A 564 7.22 -1.40 9.47
C LEU A 564 6.62 -1.80 10.81
N PHE A 565 7.48 -2.16 11.75
CA PHE A 565 7.12 -2.45 13.13
C PHE A 565 7.70 -1.33 14.01
N TRP A 566 6.83 -0.46 14.48
CA TRP A 566 7.16 0.78 15.18
C TRP A 566 6.46 0.87 16.53
N ASP A 567 6.98 1.70 17.42
CA ASP A 567 6.19 2.10 18.57
C ASP A 567 5.00 3.00 18.16
N SER A 568 4.01 3.08 19.05
CA SER A 568 2.82 3.89 18.89
C SER A 568 3.09 5.36 18.62
N THR A 569 4.22 5.88 19.08
CA THR A 569 4.52 7.30 18.91
C THR A 569 4.97 7.60 17.48
N ARG A 570 5.84 6.76 16.91
CA ARG A 570 6.30 6.90 15.52
C ARG A 570 5.16 6.67 14.53
N THR A 571 4.34 5.65 14.76
CA THR A 571 3.16 5.38 13.94
C THR A 571 2.13 6.50 14.04
N GLY A 572 1.83 6.97 15.26
CA GLY A 572 0.91 8.07 15.50
C GLY A 572 1.33 9.35 14.79
N ARG A 573 2.64 9.62 14.62
CA ARG A 573 3.14 10.76 13.83
C ARG A 573 2.83 10.66 12.35
N VAL A 574 3.04 9.48 11.76
CA VAL A 574 2.70 9.22 10.35
C VAL A 574 1.19 9.36 10.14
N ARG A 575 0.40 8.78 11.05
CA ARG A 575 -1.05 8.91 11.04
C ARG A 575 -1.50 10.36 11.16
N GLN A 576 -0.97 11.10 12.11
CA GLN A 576 -1.31 12.51 12.34
C GLN A 576 -1.01 13.36 11.10
N ALA A 577 0.15 13.17 10.48
CA ALA A 577 0.50 13.91 9.27
C ALA A 577 -0.47 13.67 8.10
N LEU A 578 -0.94 12.42 7.95
CA LEU A 578 -1.98 12.08 6.97
C LEU A 578 -3.32 12.75 7.31
N VAL A 579 -3.72 12.71 8.58
CA VAL A 579 -4.96 13.32 9.07
C VAL A 579 -4.94 14.84 8.89
N ASP A 580 -3.85 15.50 9.28
CA ASP A 580 -3.66 16.94 9.14
C ASP A 580 -3.74 17.38 7.68
N ALA A 581 -3.17 16.60 6.77
CA ALA A 581 -3.21 16.89 5.34
C ALA A 581 -4.63 16.79 4.73
N LEU A 582 -5.54 16.04 5.35
CA LEU A 582 -6.96 16.03 4.96
C LEU A 582 -7.65 17.36 5.32
N ALA A 583 -7.12 18.11 6.29
CA ALA A 583 -7.57 19.43 6.70
C ALA A 583 -9.10 19.50 6.98
N GLY A 584 -9.65 18.46 7.62
CA GLY A 584 -11.08 18.39 7.96
C GLY A 584 -12.04 18.24 6.77
N ARG A 585 -11.53 17.99 5.55
CA ARG A 585 -12.33 17.81 4.32
C ARG A 585 -12.92 16.41 4.18
N LEU A 586 -13.50 15.91 5.27
CA LEU A 586 -14.01 14.55 5.39
C LEU A 586 -15.52 14.55 5.58
N GLU A 587 -16.19 13.67 4.86
CA GLU A 587 -17.58 13.33 5.10
C GLU A 587 -17.67 11.94 5.73
N VAL A 588 -18.37 11.85 6.85
CA VAL A 588 -18.66 10.56 7.48
C VAL A 588 -19.69 9.83 6.60
N PHE A 589 -19.36 8.61 6.21
CA PHE A 589 -20.24 7.80 5.38
C PHE A 589 -21.53 7.48 6.12
N ARG A 590 -22.68 7.64 5.45
CA ARG A 590 -23.99 7.40 6.06
C ARG A 590 -24.06 5.98 6.59
N GLY A 591 -24.47 5.84 7.85
CA GLY A 591 -24.54 4.55 8.48
C GLY A 591 -23.17 3.94 8.74
N SER A 592 -22.10 4.74 8.84
CA SER A 592 -20.92 4.44 9.66
C SER A 592 -20.96 5.35 10.90
N GLY A 593 -19.88 5.42 11.67
CA GLY A 593 -19.72 6.44 12.70
C GLY A 593 -20.12 6.00 14.10
N TRP A 594 -19.80 4.75 14.47
CA TRP A 594 -20.01 4.25 15.82
C TRP A 594 -18.77 3.61 16.38
N VAL A 595 -18.71 3.63 17.71
CA VAL A 595 -17.85 2.79 18.54
C VAL A 595 -18.80 2.04 19.48
N LYS A 596 -18.77 0.70 19.50
CA LYS A 596 -19.57 -0.07 20.46
C LYS A 596 -18.80 -1.29 20.96
N GLY A 597 -17.75 -1.09 21.73
CA GLY A 597 -17.19 -2.14 22.58
C GLY A 597 -15.69 -2.33 22.55
N GLY A 598 -15.14 -2.57 23.73
CA GLY A 598 -13.77 -3.02 23.96
C GLY A 598 -13.64 -3.39 25.43
N LEU A 599 -12.91 -4.45 25.75
CA LEU A 599 -12.52 -4.77 27.12
C LEU A 599 -11.27 -3.93 27.43
N GLY A 600 -11.35 -2.95 28.32
CA GLY A 600 -10.20 -2.13 28.72
C GLY A 600 -10.46 -0.62 28.81
N ASP A 601 -9.73 0.04 29.70
CA ASP A 601 -9.77 1.48 29.98
C ASP A 601 -8.97 2.33 28.97
N ASP A 602 -8.69 1.77 27.79
CA ASP A 602 -7.88 2.47 26.78
C ASP A 602 -8.73 3.58 26.12
N GLU A 603 -8.43 4.84 26.43
CA GLU A 603 -8.82 5.98 25.60
C GLU A 603 -8.25 5.76 24.20
N TYR A 604 -9.11 5.54 23.21
CA TYR A 604 -8.72 5.79 21.83
C TYR A 604 -8.67 7.30 21.67
N ASP A 605 -7.52 7.81 21.24
CA ASP A 605 -7.31 9.22 20.89
C ASP A 605 -8.42 9.77 19.95
N TYR A 606 -8.34 11.05 19.63
CA TYR A 606 -9.16 11.66 18.58
C TYR A 606 -9.07 10.84 17.28
N GLY A 607 -10.22 10.45 16.73
CA GLY A 607 -10.19 9.84 15.40
C GLY A 607 -9.99 10.89 14.30
N VAL A 608 -10.03 10.47 13.03
CA VAL A 608 -9.60 11.27 11.85
C VAL A 608 -10.33 12.63 11.73
N ASP A 609 -11.53 12.72 12.29
CA ASP A 609 -12.36 13.93 12.35
C ASP A 609 -12.06 14.86 13.53
N GLY A 610 -11.05 14.55 14.35
CA GLY A 610 -10.74 15.29 15.56
C GLY A 610 -11.78 15.10 16.65
N VAL A 611 -12.57 14.00 16.60
CA VAL A 611 -13.57 13.67 17.62
C VAL A 611 -13.00 12.58 18.53
N PRO A 612 -12.95 12.79 19.87
CA PRO A 612 -12.51 11.76 20.80
C PRO A 612 -13.37 10.52 20.63
N ARG A 613 -12.73 9.36 20.54
CA ARG A 613 -13.44 8.09 20.47
C ARG A 613 -13.74 7.63 21.90
N ILE A 614 -14.76 8.26 22.49
CA ILE A 614 -15.15 8.01 23.89
C ILE A 614 -15.89 6.68 24.01
N LYS A 615 -15.36 5.79 24.86
CA LYS A 615 -16.08 4.60 25.33
C LYS A 615 -17.22 5.04 26.26
N ARG A 616 -18.46 4.63 25.99
CA ARG A 616 -19.53 4.83 26.98
C ARG A 616 -19.25 3.92 28.18
N ASN A 617 -19.05 4.52 29.35
CA ASN A 617 -19.12 3.78 30.61
C ASN A 617 -20.56 3.28 30.81
N HIS A 618 -20.69 1.99 31.11
CA HIS A 618 -21.87 1.49 31.80
C HIS A 618 -21.77 1.94 33.27
N HIS A 619 -22.11 3.18 33.59
CA HIS A 619 -22.49 3.58 34.95
C HIS A 619 -23.62 4.60 34.88
N GLY A 620 -24.78 4.21 35.40
CA GLY A 620 -25.96 5.07 35.55
C GLY A 620 -27.26 4.33 35.26
N SER A 621 -27.66 3.47 36.21
CA SER A 621 -29.06 3.09 36.48
C SER A 621 -29.98 4.29 36.55
#